data_AF-A0A7V8XYJ6-F1
#
_entry.id   AF-A0A7V8XYJ6-F1
#
_cell.length_a   1.000
_cell.length_b   1.000
_cell.length_c   1.000
_cell.angle_alpha   90.00
_cell.angle_beta   90.00
_cell.angle_gamma   90.00
#
_symmetry.space_group_name_H-M   'P 1'
#
loop_
_entity.id
_entity.type
_entity.pdbx_description
1 polymer ?
#
loop_
_entity_poly.entity_id
_entity_poly.type
_entity_poly.pdbx_seq_one_letter_code
_entity_poly.pdbx_strand_id
1 'polypeptide(L)' 'MINSGRGIDPDHLAHVFDRFYRTDGSRTRATGGAGLGLAIVRQLVAAHGGQVSASSDGRDQGSCFRVTLPAPPLQ' A
#
# COMPACT_ATOMS: atom_id res chain seq x y z
N MET A 1 9.07 7.54 2.26
CA MET A 1 8.28 8.38 3.19
C MET A 1 7.54 7.44 4.12
N ILE A 2 7.79 7.50 5.43
CA ILE A 2 7.08 6.69 6.43
C ILE A 2 5.86 7.48 6.85
N ASN A 3 4.67 6.89 6.74
CA ASN A 3 3.44 7.55 7.17
C ASN A 3 3.26 7.35 8.69
N SER A 4 3.00 8.41 9.45
CA SER A 4 2.78 8.39 10.92
C SER A 4 1.43 7.76 11.34
N GLY A 5 0.88 6.85 10.54
CA GLY A 5 -0.35 6.12 10.86
C GLY A 5 -0.10 4.98 11.85
N ARG A 6 -1.18 4.35 12.32
CA ARG A 6 -1.18 3.22 13.27
C ARG A 6 -0.46 1.93 12.82
N GLY A 7 0.32 1.96 11.74
CA GLY A 7 0.93 0.77 11.14
C GLY A 7 -0.07 -0.22 10.53
N ILE A 8 0.47 -1.26 9.90
CA ILE A 8 -0.26 -2.38 9.31
C ILE A 8 0.27 -3.66 9.96
N ASP A 9 -0.62 -4.52 10.43
CA ASP A 9 -0.24 -5.82 10.96
C ASP A 9 0.44 -6.65 9.85
N PRO A 10 1.54 -7.38 10.13
CA PRO A 10 2.18 -8.26 9.16
C PRO A 10 1.21 -9.18 8.41
N ASP A 11 0.18 -9.71 9.09
CA ASP A 11 -0.84 -10.59 8.50
C ASP A 11 -1.68 -9.90 7.42
N HIS A 12 -1.77 -8.58 7.48
CA HIS A 12 -2.51 -7.77 6.52
C HIS A 12 -1.67 -7.36 5.32
N LEU A 13 -0.33 -7.34 5.42
CA LEU A 13 0.57 -6.86 4.35
C LEU A 13 0.40 -7.62 3.03
N ALA A 14 0.10 -8.93 3.10
CA ALA A 14 -0.16 -9.75 1.92
C ALA A 14 -1.44 -9.34 1.18
N HIS A 15 -2.40 -8.76 1.88
CA HIS A 15 -3.76 -8.51 1.40
C HIS A 15 -4.08 -7.03 1.17
N VAL A 16 -3.24 -6.09 1.60
CA VAL A 16 -3.52 -4.65 1.49
C VAL A 16 -3.69 -4.15 0.05
N PHE A 17 -3.24 -4.92 -0.95
CA PHE A 17 -3.43 -4.62 -2.37
C PHE A 17 -4.63 -5.34 -2.99
N ASP A 18 -5.38 -6.12 -2.22
CA ASP A 18 -6.59 -6.78 -2.68
C ASP A 18 -7.75 -5.78 -2.75
N ARG A 19 -8.58 -5.92 -3.78
CA ARG A 19 -9.74 -5.04 -3.96
C ARG A 19 -10.68 -5.23 -2.79
N PHE A 20 -11.19 -4.11 -2.26
CA PHE A 20 -12.12 -4.08 -1.12
C PHE A 20 -11.53 -4.55 0.22
N TYR A 21 -10.22 -4.82 0.29
CA TYR A 21 -9.58 -5.21 1.53
C TYR A 21 -9.48 -4.02 2.49
N ARG A 22 -9.86 -4.26 3.75
CA ARG A 22 -9.82 -3.27 4.83
C ARG A 22 -9.29 -3.94 6.08
N THR A 23 -8.27 -3.35 6.69
CA THR A 23 -7.86 -3.75 8.04
C THR A 23 -8.86 -3.19 9.04
N ASP A 24 -9.32 -4.01 9.99
CA ASP A 24 -10.33 -3.63 10.98
C ASP A 24 -9.91 -2.40 11.82
N GLY A 25 -8.60 -2.18 11.96
CA GLY A 25 -8.05 -1.00 12.61
C GLY A 25 -8.43 0.32 11.91
N SER A 26 -8.83 0.31 10.63
CA SER A 26 -9.14 1.48 9.77
C SER A 26 -10.44 2.22 10.10
N ARG A 27 -11.07 1.87 11.21
CA ARG A 27 -12.29 2.51 11.72
C ARG A 27 -12.12 3.99 12.08
N THR A 28 -10.90 4.53 12.21
CA THR A 28 -10.68 5.91 12.72
C THR A 28 -10.48 7.01 11.67
N ARG A 29 -10.69 6.78 10.37
CA ARG A 29 -10.87 7.90 9.43
C ARG A 29 -12.23 7.86 8.77
N ALA A 30 -13.06 8.83 9.14
CA ALA A 30 -14.37 9.15 8.57
C ALA A 30 -14.35 9.59 7.08
N THR A 31 -13.29 9.24 6.34
CA THR A 31 -13.08 9.56 4.92
C THR A 31 -12.70 8.32 4.10
N GLY A 32 -13.00 7.12 4.62
CA GLY A 32 -12.54 5.84 4.08
C GLY A 32 -13.11 5.50 2.71
N GLY A 33 -12.32 5.68 1.66
CA GLY A 33 -12.62 5.16 0.32
C GLY A 33 -12.81 3.63 0.31
N ALA A 34 -13.42 3.09 -0.74
CA ALA A 34 -13.91 1.71 -0.85
C ALA A 34 -12.85 0.58 -0.78
N GLY A 35 -11.64 0.81 -0.27
CA GLY A 35 -10.55 -0.17 -0.30
C GLY A 35 -10.02 -0.42 -1.71
N LEU A 36 -10.20 0.55 -2.62
CA LEU A 36 -9.79 0.43 -4.02
C LEU A 36 -8.44 1.09 -4.33
N GLY A 37 -8.01 2.06 -3.51
CA GLY A 37 -6.83 2.87 -3.81
C GLY A 37 -5.56 2.05 -4.04
N LEU A 38 -5.21 1.15 -3.11
CA LEU A 38 -4.01 0.33 -3.24
C LEU A 38 -4.12 -0.73 -4.35
N ALA A 39 -5.30 -1.28 -4.58
CA ALA A 39 -5.54 -2.18 -5.70
C ALA A 39 -5.33 -1.49 -7.06
N ILE A 40 -5.77 -0.22 -7.19
CA ILE A 40 -5.52 0.61 -8.37
C ILE A 40 -4.03 0.90 -8.52
N VAL A 41 -3.33 1.25 -7.44
CA VAL A 41 -1.87 1.48 -7.47
C VAL A 41 -1.14 0.24 -7.98
N ARG A 42 -1.47 -0.96 -7.48
CA ARG A 42 -0.86 -2.21 -7.96
C ARG A 42 -1.09 -2.43 -9.45
N GLN A 43 -2.30 -2.18 -9.94
CA GLN A 43 -2.61 -2.31 -11.37
C GLN A 43 -1.85 -1.29 -12.22
N LEU A 44 -1.78 -0.03 -11.78
CA LEU A 44 -1.08 1.04 -12.48
C LEU A 44 0.42 0.76 -12.56
N VAL A 45 1.03 0.40 -11.44
CA VAL A 45 2.46 0.08 -11.37
C VAL A 45 2.79 -1.14 -12.23
N ALA A 46 1.97 -2.19 -12.19
CA ALA A 46 2.14 -3.35 -13.06
C ALA A 46 2.01 -3.00 -14.56
N ALA A 47 1.07 -2.12 -14.91
CA ALA A 47 0.91 -1.65 -16.29
C ALA A 47 2.15 -0.87 -16.80
N HIS A 48 2.91 -0.25 -15.89
CA HIS A 48 4.18 0.42 -16.19
C HIS A 48 5.40 -0.53 -16.10
N GLY A 49 5.18 -1.85 -16.00
CA GLY A 49 6.25 -2.84 -15.88
C GLY A 49 6.99 -2.81 -14.54
N GLY A 50 6.40 -2.16 -13.53
CA GLY A 50 6.98 -2.04 -12.20
C GLY A 50 6.39 -2.96 -11.15
N GLN A 51 6.82 -2.75 -9.92
CA GLN A 51 6.35 -3.49 -8.74
C GLN A 51 6.04 -2.53 -7.59
N VAL A 52 5.02 -2.86 -6.80
CA VAL A 52 4.69 -2.18 -5.54
C VAL A 52 4.73 -3.17 -4.39
N SER A 53 5.26 -2.74 -3.24
CA SER A 53 5.27 -3.49 -1.99
C SER A 53 4.92 -2.60 -0.80
N ALA A 54 4.46 -3.22 0.29
CA ALA A 54 4.19 -2.55 1.55
C ALA A 54 5.00 -3.23 2.67
N SER A 55 5.55 -2.44 3.57
CA SER A 55 6.22 -2.90 4.79
C SER A 55 5.78 -2.06 5.97
N SER A 56 5.73 -2.66 7.15
CA SER A 56 5.36 -1.98 8.40
C SER A 56 6.02 -2.72 9.55
N ASP A 57 6.59 -2.00 10.51
CA ASP A 57 7.25 -2.59 11.69
C ASP A 57 6.25 -2.94 12.80
N GLY A 58 4.97 -3.09 12.44
CA GLY A 58 3.87 -3.37 13.37
C GLY A 58 3.04 -2.14 13.71
N ARG A 59 2.10 -2.34 14.65
CA ARG A 59 1.15 -1.30 15.07
C ARG A 59 1.89 -0.07 15.62
N ASP A 60 1.38 1.11 15.29
CA ASP A 60 1.87 2.44 15.67
C ASP A 60 3.26 2.84 15.12
N GLN A 61 3.92 1.95 14.37
CA GLN A 61 5.22 2.22 13.74
C GLN A 61 5.12 2.80 12.31
N GLY A 62 3.90 3.11 11.86
CA GLY A 62 3.67 3.57 10.50
C GLY A 62 3.86 2.47 9.44
N SER A 63 3.67 2.84 8.19
CA SER A 63 3.84 1.92 7.05
C SER A 63 4.57 2.62 5.91
N CYS A 64 5.37 1.84 5.20
CA CYS A 64 6.12 2.25 4.02
C CYS A 64 5.56 1.52 2.80
N PHE A 65 5.25 2.27 1.75
CA PHE A 65 4.89 1.73 0.45
C PHE A 65 6.03 2.04 -0.51
N ARG A 66 6.57 1.01 -1.16
CA ARG A 66 7.66 1.13 -2.12
C ARG A 66 7.14 0.82 -3.50
N VAL A 67 7.39 1.74 -4.44
CA VAL A 67 7.11 1.56 -5.87
C VAL A 67 8.45 1.53 -6.59
N THR A 68 8.65 0.54 -7.45
CA THR A 68 9.80 0.39 -8.33
C THR A 68 9.30 0.35 -9.76
N LEU A 69 9.79 1.25 -10.60
CA LEU A 69 9.48 1.30 -12.03
C LEU A 69 10.77 1.07 -12.84
N PRO A 70 10.70 0.47 -14.03
CA PRO A 70 11.81 0.44 -14.96
C PRO A 70 12.23 1.88 -15.32
N ALA A 71 13.53 2.17 -15.28
CA ALA A 71 14.03 3.44 -15.81
C ALA A 71 13.99 3.38 -17.34
N PRO A 72 13.61 4.47 -18.03
CA PRO A 72 13.80 4.55 -19.46
C PRO A 72 15.30 4.39 -19.77
N PRO A 73 15.65 3.79 -20.92
CA PRO A 73 17.05 3.68 -21.33
C PRO A 73 17.66 5.09 -21.40
N LEU A 74 18.85 5.25 -20.82
CA LEU A 74 19.66 6.46 -20.99
C LEU A 74 20.04 6.54 -22.48
N GLN A 75 19.54 7.57 -23.16
CA GLN A 75 19.93 7.89 -24.54
C GLN A 75 21.19 8.73 -24.57
#